data_AF-A0A5E5AFU5-F1
#
_entry.id   AF-A0A5E5AFU5-F1
#
_cell.length_a   1.000
_cell.length_b   1.000
_cell.length_c   1.000
_cell.angle_alpha   90.00
_cell.angle_beta   90.00
_cell.angle_gamma   90.00
#
_symmetry.space_group_name_H-M   'P 1'
#
loop_
_entity.id
_entity.type
_entity.pdbx_description
1 polymer ?
#
loop_
_entity_poly.entity_id
_entity_poly.type
_entity_poly.pdbx_seq_one_letter_code
_entity_poly.pdbx_strand_id
1 'polypeptide(L)' 'MSLINFVHRGCAVEIEIVERTSLWEITANVTPLDGVEVFEPFDTKMLKLPKTEELDLIAKTLVEETRLAIDRRLVGC' A
#
# COMPACT_ATOMS: atom_id res chain seq x y z
N MET A 1 -1.53 15.35 -5.28
CA MET A 1 -1.03 13.98 -5.50
C MET A 1 0.07 13.74 -4.48
N SER A 2 -0.03 12.64 -3.74
CA SER A 2 0.97 12.22 -2.76
C SER A 2 1.49 10.83 -3.16
N LEU A 3 2.79 10.61 -3.03
CA LEU A 3 3.44 9.34 -3.33
C LEU A 3 4.24 8.90 -2.10
N ILE A 4 3.99 7.68 -1.66
CA ILE A 4 4.63 7.07 -0.50
C ILE A 4 5.38 5.84 -0.97
N ASN A 5 6.70 5.85 -0.78
CA ASN A 5 7.56 4.73 -1.17
C ASN A 5 8.32 4.22 0.06
N PHE A 6 8.31 2.91 0.26
CA PHE A 6 9.10 2.28 1.32
C PHE A 6 9.41 0.82 0.97
N VAL A 7 10.36 0.24 1.70
CA VAL A 7 10.65 -1.20 1.62
C VAL A 7 10.24 -1.85 2.93
N HIS A 8 9.55 -2.99 2.86
CA HIS A 8 9.19 -3.81 4.02
C HIS A 8 9.37 -5.28 3.68
N ARG A 9 10.12 -6.02 4.52
CA ARG A 9 10.39 -7.47 4.33
C ARG A 9 10.92 -7.86 2.94
N GLY A 10 11.70 -6.97 2.32
CA GLY A 10 12.21 -7.20 0.96
C GLY A 10 11.17 -6.98 -0.15
N CYS A 11 10.00 -6.42 0.17
CA CYS A 11 9.06 -5.93 -0.83
C CYS A 11 9.17 -4.39 -0.92
N ALA A 12 9.37 -3.89 -2.13
CA ALA A 12 9.18 -2.47 -2.44
C ALA A 12 7.68 -2.17 -2.49
N VAL A 13 7.28 -1.09 -1.84
CA VAL A 13 5.89 -0.66 -1.76
C VAL A 13 5.80 0.75 -2.31
N GLU A 14 4.84 0.95 -3.21
CA GLU A 14 4.51 2.25 -3.80
C GLU A 14 3.01 2.49 -3.58
N ILE A 15 2.68 3.57 -2.88
CA ILE A 15 1.30 3.99 -2.63
C ILE A 15 1.10 5.37 -3.22
N GLU A 16 0.27 5.46 -4.25
CA GLU A 16 -0.15 6.71 -4.87
C GLU A 16 -1.50 7.13 -4.30
N ILE A 17 -1.61 8.40 -3.89
CA ILE A 17 -2.87 9.01 -3.45
C ILE A 17 -3.17 10.20 -4.36
N VAL A 18 -4.18 10.03 -5.20
CA VAL A 18 -4.67 11.04 -6.14
C VAL A 18 -5.90 11.71 -5.58
N GLU A 19 -5.86 13.04 -5.52
CA GLU A 19 -7.00 13.84 -5.13
C GLU A 19 -8.02 13.88 -6.28
N ARG A 20 -9.28 13.49 -6.00
CA ARG A 20 -10.43 13.66 -6.91
C ARG A 20 -11.43 14.65 -6.29
N THR A 21 -12.51 14.97 -6.99
CA THR A 21 -13.47 16.00 -6.56
C THR A 21 -14.05 15.75 -5.16
N SER A 22 -14.49 14.52 -4.87
CA SER A 22 -15.11 14.13 -3.59
C SER A 22 -14.41 12.95 -2.90
N LEU A 23 -13.33 12.45 -3.50
CA LEU A 23 -12.69 11.19 -3.14
C LEU A 23 -11.17 11.32 -3.13
N TRP A 24 -10.53 10.46 -2.36
CA TRP A 24 -9.16 10.03 -2.55
C TRP A 24 -9.15 8.74 -3.36
N GLU A 25 -8.43 8.75 -4.46
CA GLU A 25 -8.16 7.55 -5.25
C GLU A 25 -6.77 7.06 -4.88
N ILE A 26 -6.70 5.84 -4.34
CA ILE A 26 -5.48 5.29 -3.77
C ILE A 26 -5.10 4.05 -4.57
N THR A 27 -3.86 3.97 -5.00
CA THR A 27 -3.29 2.79 -5.66
C THR A 27 -2.09 2.32 -4.86
N ALA A 28 -2.10 1.07 -4.40
CA ALA A 28 -1.00 0.45 -3.70
C ALA A 28 -0.43 -0.70 -4.54
N ASN A 29 0.86 -0.63 -4.81
CA ASN A 29 1.63 -1.66 -5.50
C ASN A 29 2.67 -2.22 -4.54
N VAL A 30 2.82 -3.54 -4.55
CA VAL A 30 3.83 -4.25 -3.77
C VAL A 30 4.62 -5.12 -4.73
N THR A 31 5.91 -4.85 -4.84
CA THR A 31 6.83 -5.53 -5.74
C THR A 31 7.89 -6.26 -4.91
N PRO A 32 7.93 -7.60 -4.94
CA PRO A 32 9.01 -8.36 -4.31
C PRO A 32 10.35 -7.99 -4.94
N LEU A 33 11.35 -7.72 -4.11
CA LEU A 33 12.73 -7.53 -4.57
C LEU A 33 13.42 -8.89 -4.77
N ASP A 34 14.52 -8.91 -5.52
CA ASP A 34 15.27 -10.12 -5.83
C ASP A 34 15.56 -10.96 -4.58
N GLY A 35 15.17 -12.24 -4.63
CA GLY A 35 15.36 -13.20 -3.54
C GLY A 35 14.17 -13.36 -2.58
N VAL A 36 13.08 -12.60 -2.74
CA VAL A 36 11.83 -12.84 -2.00
C VAL A 36 10.92 -13.76 -2.82
N GLU A 37 10.86 -15.03 -2.41
CA GLU A 37 9.89 -15.98 -2.97
C GLU A 37 8.51 -15.75 -2.35
N VAL A 38 7.58 -15.23 -3.14
CA VAL A 38 6.17 -15.13 -2.75
C VAL A 38 5.41 -16.25 -3.45
N PHE A 39 4.67 -17.04 -2.68
CA PHE A 39 3.85 -18.14 -3.22
C PHE A 39 2.79 -17.65 -4.22
N GLU A 40 2.31 -16.41 -4.04
CA GLU A 40 1.38 -15.75 -4.93
C GLU A 40 1.84 -14.30 -5.16
N PRO A 41 1.74 -13.79 -6.40
CA PRO A 41 2.05 -12.39 -6.67
C PRO A 41 1.16 -11.46 -5.83
N PHE A 42 1.68 -10.27 -5.55
CA PHE A 42 0.88 -9.20 -4.98
C PHE A 42 0.09 -8.53 -6.11
N ASP A 43 -1.23 -8.47 -5.98
CA ASP A 43 -2.06 -7.66 -6.88
C ASP A 43 -1.97 -6.18 -6.52
N THR A 44 -1.99 -5.32 -7.54
CA THR A 44 -2.30 -3.90 -7.35
C THR A 44 -3.66 -3.75 -6.66
N LYS A 45 -3.70 -3.02 -5.55
CA LYS A 45 -4.96 -2.68 -4.86
C LYS A 45 -5.32 -1.23 -5.12
N MET A 46 -6.54 -1.03 -5.61
CA MET A 46 -7.11 0.30 -5.79
C MET A 46 -8.25 0.51 -4.79
N LEU A 47 -8.22 1.62 -4.07
CA LEU A 47 -9.22 2.00 -3.07
C LEU A 47 -9.75 3.40 -3.38
N LYS A 48 -11.04 3.63 -3.10
CA LYS A 48 -11.68 4.94 -3.20
C LYS A 48 -12.22 5.31 -1.82
N LEU A 49 -11.66 6.36 -1.22
CA LEU A 49 -12.08 6.84 0.10
C LEU A 49 -12.77 8.22 -0.03
N PRO A 50 -13.83 8.50 0.74
CA PRO A 50 -14.35 9.87 0.86
C PRO A 50 -13.30 10.81 1.46
N LYS A 51 -13.37 12.11 1.14
CA LYS A 51 -12.55 13.15 1.79
C LYS A 51 -13.07 13.55 3.17
N THR A 52 -13.29 12.56 4.03
CA THR A 52 -13.74 12.78 5.42
C THR A 52 -12.58 12.85 6.40
N GLU A 53 -11.44 12.27 6.04
CA GLU A 53 -10.23 12.18 6.86
C GLU A 53 -9.09 12.99 6.24
N GLU A 54 -8.16 13.44 7.09
CA GLU A 54 -6.96 14.14 6.67
C GLU A 54 -6.00 13.21 5.93
N LEU A 55 -5.31 13.75 4.91
CA LEU A 55 -4.40 12.99 4.07
C LEU A 55 -3.27 12.32 4.87
N ASP A 56 -2.75 12.98 5.91
CA ASP A 56 -1.67 12.44 6.75
C ASP A 56 -2.13 11.21 7.54
N LEU A 57 -3.38 11.22 8.03
CA LEU A 57 -3.96 10.07 8.71
C LEU A 57 -4.15 8.90 7.74
N ILE A 58 -4.68 9.18 6.55
CA ILE A 58 -4.85 8.18 5.48
C ILE A 58 -3.49 7.57 5.12
N ALA A 59 -2.47 8.41 4.89
CA ALA A 59 -1.13 7.97 4.53
C ALA A 59 -0.51 7.03 5.58
N LYS A 60 -0.62 7.41 6.86
CA LYS A 60 -0.10 6.60 7.97
C LYS A 60 -0.80 5.24 8.05
N THR A 61 -2.13 5.23 8.00
CA THR A 61 -2.94 4.00 8.05
C THR A 61 -2.63 3.08 6.87
N LEU A 62 -2.50 3.62 5.65
CA LEU A 62 -2.16 2.84 4.46
C LEU A 62 -0.79 2.15 4.59
N VAL A 63 0.21 2.83 5.17
CA VAL A 63 1.53 2.24 5.42
C VAL A 63 1.43 1.08 6.41
N GLU A 64 0.71 1.27 7.52
CA GLU A 64 0.55 0.25 8.57
C GLU A 64 -0.19 -0.99 8.04
N GLU A 65 -1.31 -0.78 7.35
CA GLU A 65 -2.11 -1.86 6.76
C GLU A 65 -1.34 -2.63 5.67
N THR A 66 -0.57 -1.92 4.83
CA THR A 66 0.24 -2.56 3.79
C THR A 66 1.34 -3.43 4.40
N ARG A 67 2.00 -2.96 5.47
CA ARG A 67 2.98 -3.76 6.22
C ARG A 67 2.34 -5.03 6.80
N LEU A 68 1.18 -4.88 7.43
CA LEU A 68 0.46 -6.00 8.01
C LEU A 68 0.05 -7.03 6.96
N ALA A 69 -0.40 -6.57 5.79
CA ALA A 69 -0.74 -7.44 4.67
C ALA A 69 0.48 -8.22 4.14
N ILE A 70 1.64 -7.57 4.01
CA ILE A 70 2.90 -8.20 3.64
C ILE A 70 3.32 -9.24 4.68
N ASP A 71 3.31 -8.86 5.97
CA ASP A 71 3.70 -9.77 7.05
C ASP A 71 2.79 -11.01 7.10
N ARG A 72 1.47 -10.84 6.96
CA ARG A 72 0.51 -11.97 6.89
C ARG A 72 0.80 -12.91 5.72
N ARG A 73 1.18 -12.36 4.57
CA ARG A 73 1.39 -13.15 3.34
C ARG A 73 2.75 -13.85 3.31
N LEU A 74 3.79 -13.24 3.90
CA LEU A 74 5.15 -13.79 3.92
C LEU A 74 5.42 -14.69 5.13
N VAL A 75 4.89 -14.35 6.30
CA VAL A 75 5.20 -15.08 7.54
C VAL A 75 4.26 -16.26 7.73
N GLY A 76 3.10 -16.29 7.06
CA GLY A 76 2.13 -17.38 7.12
C GLY A 76 1.75 -17.71 8.57
N CYS A 77 0.72 -17.05 9.10
CA CYS A 77 0.27 -17.29 10.48
C CYS A 77 0.07 -18.78 10.81
#